data_AF-A0A0C2UIK2-F1
#
_entry.id   AF-A0A0C2UIK2-F1
#
_cell.length_a   1.000
_cell.length_b   1.000
_cell.length_c   1.000
_cell.angle_alpha   90.00
_cell.angle_beta   90.00
_cell.angle_gamma   90.00
#
_symmetry.space_group_name_H-M   'P 1'
#
loop_
_entity.id
_entity.type
_entity.pdbx_description
1 polymer ?
#
loop_
_entity_poly.entity_id
_entity_poly.type
_entity_poly.pdbx_seq_one_letter_code
_entity_poly.pdbx_strand_id
1 'polypeptide(L)'
;MATVKLVLQILLVILSLLLTLLILMHKGKGGGLSDMFGGGLTQNAGSSGVAEKNLNRWTVIIALLWVAIIIALGLMTKFNLI
;
A
#
# COMPACT_ATOMS: atom_id res chain seq x y z
N MET A 1 -20.66 20.38 -4.95
CA MET A 1 -20.08 19.42 -5.91
C MET A 1 -18.56 19.56 -6.00
N ALA A 2 -18.02 20.69 -6.46
CA ALA A 2 -16.57 20.91 -6.62
C ALA A 2 -15.72 20.63 -5.35
N THR A 3 -16.19 21.08 -4.17
CA THR A 3 -15.48 20.85 -2.90
C THR A 3 -15.34 19.38 -2.56
N VAL A 4 -16.38 18.56 -2.78
CA VAL A 4 -16.35 17.11 -2.49
C VAL A 4 -15.35 16.42 -3.40
N LYS A 5 -15.36 16.73 -4.70
CA LYS A 5 -14.37 16.22 -5.66
C LYS A 5 -12.94 16.56 -5.26
N LEU A 6 -12.70 17.82 -4.87
CA LEU A 6 -11.39 18.30 -4.47
C LEU A 6 -10.89 17.60 -3.19
N VAL A 7 -11.77 17.40 -2.20
CA VAL A 7 -11.43 16.64 -0.98
C VAL A 7 -11.07 15.19 -1.31
N LEU A 8 -11.88 14.49 -2.12
CA LEU A 8 -11.60 13.10 -2.50
C LEU A 8 -10.29 12.97 -3.31
N GLN A 9 -10.00 13.93 -4.20
CA GLN A 9 -8.74 13.94 -4.95
C GLN A 9 -7.52 14.15 -4.05
N ILE A 10 -7.57 15.10 -3.12
CA ILE A 10 -6.49 15.33 -2.14
C ILE A 10 -6.25 14.07 -1.31
N LEU A 11 -7.34 13.45 -0.83
CA LEU A 11 -7.27 12.25 -0.01
C LEU A 11 -6.67 11.07 -0.80
N LEU A 12 -7.02 10.93 -2.08
CA LEU A 12 -6.42 9.94 -2.98
C LEU A 12 -4.91 10.17 -3.14
N VAL A 13 -4.46 11.41 -3.36
CA VAL A 13 -3.03 11.74 -3.48
C VAL A 13 -2.27 11.39 -2.19
N ILE A 14 -2.83 11.74 -1.02
CA ILE A 14 -2.22 11.43 0.27
C ILE A 14 -2.11 9.91 0.47
N LEU A 15 -3.17 9.16 0.17
CA LEU A 15 -3.16 7.69 0.28
C LEU A 15 -2.17 7.05 -0.71
N SER A 16 -2.01 7.59 -1.92
CA SER A 16 -1.00 7.14 -2.88
C SER A 16 0.41 7.29 -2.32
N LEU A 17 0.73 8.46 -1.77
CA LEU A 17 2.05 8.72 -1.16
C LEU A 17 2.29 7.82 0.06
N LEU A 18 1.28 7.67 0.91
CA LEU A 18 1.35 6.80 2.09
C LEU A 18 1.60 5.34 1.69
N LEU A 19 0.92 4.84 0.65
CA LEU A 19 1.13 3.50 0.11
C LEU A 19 2.54 3.33 -0.45
N THR A 20 3.05 4.31 -1.21
CA THR A 20 4.42 4.25 -1.71
C THR A 20 5.42 4.12 -0.56
N LEU A 21 5.28 4.94 0.49
CA LEU A 21 6.15 4.86 1.67
C LEU A 21 6.03 3.51 2.39
N LEU A 22 4.80 3.03 2.61
CA LEU A 22 4.55 1.74 3.25
C LEU A 22 5.16 0.57 2.46
N ILE A 23 5.06 0.60 1.13
CA ILE A 23 5.66 -0.42 0.26
C ILE A 23 7.20 -0.36 0.37
N LEU A 24 7.80 0.83 0.35
CA LEU A 24 9.26 0.98 0.51
C LEU A 24 9.77 0.51 1.89
N MET A 25 8.93 0.59 2.93
CA MET A 25 9.24 0.06 4.26
C MET A 25 9.21 -1.48 4.34
N HIS A 26 8.65 -2.17 3.34
CA HIS A 26 8.77 -3.63 3.30
C HIS A 26 10.22 -4.00 3.03
N LYS A 27 10.83 -4.76 3.95
CA LYS A 27 12.15 -5.35 3.71
C LYS A 27 12.11 -6.10 2.37
N GLY A 28 12.98 -5.72 1.44
CA GLY A 28 13.20 -6.48 0.21
C GLY A 28 13.73 -7.86 0.57
N LYS A 29 12.85 -8.87 0.60
CA LYS A 29 13.15 -10.24 1.05
C LYS A 29 14.04 -11.07 0.10
N GLY A 30 14.85 -10.46 -0.76
CA GLY A 30 15.69 -11.22 -1.69
C GLY A 30 16.56 -10.36 -2.59
N GLY A 31 17.71 -9.95 -2.07
CA GLY A 31 18.64 -9.03 -2.76
C GLY A 31 19.86 -9.69 -3.39
N GLY A 32 20.05 -11.02 -3.29
CA GLY A 32 21.24 -11.69 -3.80
C GLY A 32 20.96 -13.06 -4.41
N LEU A 33 21.74 -13.42 -5.43
CA LEU A 33 21.72 -14.75 -6.06
C LEU A 33 21.85 -15.87 -4.99
N SER A 34 22.61 -15.64 -3.93
CA SER A 34 22.75 -16.56 -2.79
C SER A 34 21.43 -16.87 -2.08
N ASP A 35 20.51 -15.91 -1.91
CA ASP A 35 19.20 -16.15 -1.28
C ASP A 35 18.26 -16.91 -2.24
N MET A 36 18.48 -16.80 -3.55
CA MET A 36 17.73 -17.54 -4.59
C MET A 36 18.27 -18.97 -4.82
N PHE A 37 19.53 -19.24 -4.47
CA PHE A 37 20.23 -20.52 -4.69
C PHE A 37 20.44 -21.37 -3.42
N GLY A 38 19.77 -21.06 -2.30
CA GLY A 38 19.81 -21.89 -1.08
C GLY A 38 20.51 -21.26 0.13
N GLY A 39 20.49 -19.93 0.23
CA GLY A 39 21.03 -19.16 1.34
C GLY A 39 20.32 -19.40 2.68
N GLY A 40 20.69 -20.46 3.37
CA GLY A 40 20.79 -20.54 4.84
C GLY A 40 19.48 -20.55 5.63
N LEU A 41 19.26 -21.65 6.36
CA LEU A 41 18.31 -21.81 7.47
C LEU A 41 18.47 -20.78 8.63
N THR A 42 19.30 -19.74 8.48
CA THR A 42 19.75 -18.84 9.55
C THR A 42 19.37 -17.36 9.35
N GLN A 43 18.80 -16.95 8.22
CA GLN A 43 18.44 -15.54 7.97
C GLN A 43 17.13 -15.08 8.65
N ASN A 44 16.33 -15.99 9.21
CA ASN A 44 15.04 -15.65 9.84
C ASN A 44 15.15 -15.14 11.29
N ALA A 45 16.33 -15.09 11.90
CA ALA A 45 16.47 -14.82 13.33
C ALA A 45 16.47 -13.32 13.73
N GLY A 46 16.58 -12.39 12.77
CA GLY A 46 16.72 -10.95 13.07
C GLY A 46 15.57 -10.06 12.59
N SER A 47 14.54 -10.62 11.97
CA SER A 47 13.37 -9.86 11.49
C SER A 47 12.26 -9.96 12.51
N SER A 48 11.78 -8.84 13.06
CA SER A 48 10.54 -8.82 13.84
C SER A 48 9.38 -9.29 12.95
N GLY A 49 9.11 -10.60 12.91
CA GLY A 49 8.03 -11.18 12.11
C GLY A 49 6.66 -10.58 12.45
N VAL A 50 6.50 -10.06 13.67
CA VAL A 50 5.32 -9.31 14.11
C VAL A 50 5.24 -7.94 13.44
N ALA A 51 6.35 -7.21 13.33
CA ALA A 51 6.39 -5.89 12.69
C ALA A 51 6.12 -6.00 11.19
N GLU A 52 6.69 -7.01 10.52
CA GLU A 52 6.45 -7.25 9.09
C GLU A 52 5.00 -7.68 8.82
N LYS A 53 4.45 -8.57 9.65
CA LYS A 53 3.04 -8.99 9.55
C LYS A 53 2.09 -7.82 9.80
N ASN A 54 2.42 -6.92 10.72
CA ASN A 54 1.63 -5.72 10.98
C ASN A 54 1.72 -4.73 9.81
N LEU A 55 2.92 -4.49 9.27
CA LEU A 55 3.13 -3.61 8.12
C LEU A 55 2.34 -4.09 6.89
N ASN A 56 2.32 -5.40 6.64
CA ASN A 56 1.51 -5.98 5.57
C ASN A 56 0.01 -5.75 5.78
N ARG A 57 -0.51 -5.96 7.00
CA ARG A 57 -1.94 -5.73 7.32
C ARG A 57 -2.34 -4.27 7.06
N TRP A 58 -1.56 -3.32 7.54
CA TRP A 58 -1.83 -1.89 7.33
C TRP A 58 -1.80 -1.53 5.84
N THR A 59 -0.81 -2.04 5.11
CA THR A 59 -0.68 -1.77 3.67
C THR A 59 -1.86 -2.31 2.89
N VAL A 60 -2.33 -3.53 3.19
CA VAL A 60 -3.51 -4.12 2.54
C VAL A 60 -4.78 -3.31 2.85
N ILE A 61 -4.98 -2.92 4.12
CA ILE A 61 -6.15 -2.11 4.52
C ILE A 61 -6.16 -0.77 3.76
N ILE A 62 -5.02 -0.08 3.73
CA ILE A 62 -4.87 1.23 3.08
C ILE A 62 -5.02 1.09 1.56
N ALA A 63 -4.51 0.00 0.96
CA ALA A 63 -4.65 -0.28 -0.46
C ALA A 63 -6.11 -0.52 -0.86
N LEU A 64 -6.86 -1.29 -0.06
CA LEU A 64 -8.29 -1.51 -0.28
C LEU A 64 -9.08 -0.19 -0.19
N LEU A 65 -8.79 0.65 0.80
CA LEU A 65 -9.42 1.96 0.94
C LEU A 65 -9.10 2.86 -0.25
N TRP A 66 -7.85 2.89 -0.71
CA TRP A 66 -7.40 3.65 -1.87
C TRP A 66 -8.14 3.23 -3.16
N VAL A 67 -8.27 1.93 -3.41
CA VAL A 67 -9.05 1.40 -4.55
C VAL A 67 -10.53 1.79 -4.44
N ALA A 68 -11.12 1.69 -3.24
CA ALA A 68 -12.52 2.07 -3.03
C ALA A 68 -12.78 3.55 -3.37
N ILE A 69 -11.85 4.45 -3.03
CA ILE A 69 -11.96 5.89 -3.36
C ILE A 69 -11.87 6.13 -4.87
N ILE A 70 -10.98 5.40 -5.58
CA ILE A 70 -10.90 5.47 -7.04
C ILE A 70 -12.22 5.04 -7.69
N ILE A 71 -12.79 3.92 -7.24
CA ILE A 71 -14.06 3.42 -7.76
C ILE A 71 -15.18 4.42 -7.47
N ALA A 72 -15.24 4.96 -6.26
CA ALA A 72 -16.23 5.98 -5.88
C ALA A 72 -16.13 7.22 -6.77
N LEU A 73 -14.92 7.77 -6.97
CA LEU A 73 -14.70 8.90 -7.88
C LEU A 73 -15.08 8.56 -9.32
N GLY A 74 -14.74 7.37 -9.81
CA GLY A 74 -15.09 6.91 -11.15
C GLY A 74 -16.60 6.80 -11.36
N LEU A 75 -17.33 6.23 -10.40
CA LEU A 75 -18.79 6.14 -10.44
C LEU A 75 -19.45 7.51 -10.35
N MET A 76 -19.00 8.37 -9.42
CA MET A 76 -19.55 9.72 -9.28
C MET A 76 -19.35 10.55 -10.56
N THR A 77 -18.21 10.40 -11.22
CA THR A 77 -17.95 11.05 -12.52
C THR A 77 -18.83 10.46 -13.63
N LYS A 78 -18.97 9.12 -13.69
CA LYS A 78 -19.78 8.44 -14.70
C LYS A 78 -21.27 8.83 -14.63
N PHE A 79 -21.79 8.99 -13.42
CA PHE A 79 -23.20 9.35 -13.20
C PHE A 79 -23.45 10.86 -13.15
N ASN A 80 -22.46 11.70 -13.47
CA ASN A 80 -22.53 13.18 -13.33
C ASN A 80 -23.06 13.62 -11.97
N LEU A 81 -22.73 12.88 -10.91
CA LEU A 81 -23.09 13.23 -9.54
C LEU A 81 -22.26 14.41 -9.01
N ILE A 82 -21.23 14.83 -9.76
CA ILE A 82 -20.34 15.95 -9.45
C ILE A 82 -19.88 16.63 -10.73
#